data_AF-A0A2P6FAP2-F1
#
_entry.id   AF-A0A2P6FAP2-F1
#
_cell.length_a   1.000
_cell.length_b   1.000
_cell.length_c   1.000
_cell.angle_alpha   90.00
_cell.angle_beta   90.00
_cell.angle_gamma   90.00
#
_symmetry.space_group_name_H-M   'P 1'
#
loop_
_entity.id
_entity.type
_entity.pdbx_description
1 polymer ?
#
loop_
_entity_poly.entity_id
_entity_poly.type
_entity_poly.pdbx_seq_one_letter_code
_entity_poly.pdbx_strand_id
1 'polypeptide(L)'
;MGFAQQYEPGKDPKVLEKFTKNLNKEAIAGKLDPIIGREDEINRVIRILSRKTKNNPVLIGEPGVGKTAIVEGLAQRIVKGDIPSNLQNKTIYELDMGALIAGAKFQGEFEERLKAVMNKVKESNGDFILFIDELHLIIGAGKTQGSMDASNLLKPMLARGDLHCIDATTLDEHRLYIRLLALLVKKLQIFVKKILIEKYNFN
;
A
#
# COMPACT_ATOMS: atom_id res chain seq x y z
N MET A 1 13.37 -21.18 -33.05
CA MET A 1 13.59 -20.95 -31.60
C MET A 1 13.57 -19.45 -31.39
N GLY A 2 12.46 -18.90 -30.92
CA GLY A 2 12.37 -17.47 -30.58
C GLY A 2 13.01 -17.26 -29.22
N PHE A 3 14.08 -16.46 -29.16
CA PHE A 3 14.60 -15.96 -27.90
C PHE A 3 13.50 -15.10 -27.26
N ALA A 4 12.84 -15.61 -26.21
CA ALA A 4 11.98 -14.79 -25.39
C ALA A 4 12.85 -13.69 -24.78
N GLN A 5 12.64 -12.44 -25.19
CA GLN A 5 13.26 -11.28 -24.54
C GLN A 5 12.95 -11.36 -23.05
N GLN A 6 13.99 -11.42 -22.24
CA GLN A 6 13.88 -11.43 -20.79
C GLN A 6 13.28 -10.07 -20.39
N TYR A 7 12.03 -10.07 -19.92
CA TYR A 7 11.35 -8.86 -19.45
C TYR A 7 12.10 -8.32 -18.24
N GLU A 8 12.62 -7.08 -18.34
CA GLU A 8 13.26 -6.36 -17.23
C GLU A 8 12.24 -5.38 -16.63
N PRO A 9 11.58 -5.71 -15.50
CA PRO A 9 10.53 -4.85 -14.95
C PRO A 9 11.02 -3.45 -14.59
N GLY A 10 12.28 -3.30 -14.14
CA GLY A 10 12.81 -2.01 -13.66
C GLY A 10 12.90 -0.89 -14.70
N LYS A 11 12.89 -1.20 -16.00
CA LYS A 11 12.98 -0.21 -17.09
C LYS A 11 11.64 0.06 -17.79
N ASP A 12 10.59 -0.68 -17.44
CA ASP A 12 9.32 -0.56 -18.13
C ASP A 12 8.54 0.68 -17.60
N PRO A 13 8.21 1.66 -18.47
CA PRO A 13 7.43 2.83 -18.06
C PRO A 13 6.02 2.47 -17.59
N LYS A 14 5.50 1.30 -17.96
CA LYS A 14 4.14 0.84 -17.64
C LYS A 14 4.07 -0.05 -16.40
N VAL A 15 5.14 -0.15 -15.60
CA VAL A 15 5.18 -0.97 -14.37
C VAL A 15 3.98 -0.71 -13.46
N LEU A 16 3.65 0.55 -13.20
CA LEU A 16 2.51 0.88 -12.35
C LEU A 16 1.21 0.40 -12.99
N GLU A 17 0.98 0.67 -14.28
CA GLU A 17 -0.24 0.22 -14.97
C GLU A 17 -0.40 -1.31 -15.00
N LYS A 18 0.71 -2.06 -14.97
CA LYS A 18 0.70 -3.54 -15.01
C LYS A 18 0.44 -4.19 -13.67
N PHE A 19 0.91 -3.59 -12.58
CA PHE A 19 0.97 -4.22 -11.27
C PHE A 19 0.22 -3.44 -10.19
N THR A 20 -0.42 -2.33 -10.55
CA THR A 20 -1.23 -1.53 -9.65
C THR A 20 -2.51 -1.04 -10.32
N LYS A 21 -3.51 -0.72 -9.50
CA LYS A 21 -4.74 -0.05 -9.90
C LYS A 21 -4.66 1.41 -9.49
N ASN A 22 -4.93 2.33 -10.41
CA ASN A 22 -4.97 3.76 -10.11
C ASN A 22 -6.35 4.14 -9.56
N LEU A 23 -6.45 4.32 -8.25
CA LEU A 23 -7.74 4.60 -7.60
C LEU A 23 -8.28 5.99 -7.95
N ASN A 24 -7.42 6.97 -8.22
CA ASN A 24 -7.87 8.29 -8.65
C ASN A 24 -8.54 8.22 -10.03
N LYS A 25 -7.98 7.45 -10.97
CA LYS A 25 -8.59 7.24 -12.29
C LYS A 25 -9.95 6.55 -12.17
N GLU A 26 -10.06 5.56 -11.30
CA GLU A 26 -11.31 4.84 -11.04
C GLU A 26 -12.36 5.75 -10.38
N ALA A 27 -11.93 6.64 -9.47
CA ALA A 27 -12.78 7.67 -8.88
C ALA A 27 -13.29 8.67 -9.93
N ILE A 28 -12.43 9.16 -10.81
CA ILE A 28 -12.80 10.05 -11.93
C ILE A 28 -13.80 9.36 -12.87
N ALA A 29 -13.59 8.07 -13.13
CA ALA A 29 -14.46 7.26 -13.97
C ALA A 29 -15.79 6.88 -13.29
N GLY A 30 -16.01 7.25 -12.03
CA GLY A 30 -17.22 6.92 -11.27
C GLY A 30 -17.38 5.43 -10.97
N LYS A 31 -16.27 4.66 -10.98
CA LYS A 31 -16.28 3.22 -10.76
C LYS A 31 -16.14 2.81 -9.30
N LEU A 32 -15.75 3.74 -8.43
CA LEU A 32 -15.66 3.49 -6.99
C LEU A 32 -17.02 3.66 -6.33
N ASP A 33 -17.35 2.76 -5.42
CA ASP A 33 -18.62 2.80 -4.69
C ASP A 33 -18.74 4.07 -3.84
N PRO A 34 -19.98 4.59 -3.62
CA PRO A 34 -20.20 5.69 -2.70
C PRO A 34 -19.85 5.27 -1.27
N ILE A 35 -19.04 6.09 -0.59
CA ILE A 35 -18.63 5.82 0.77
C ILE A 35 -19.61 6.45 1.75
N ILE A 36 -20.15 5.63 2.66
CA ILE A 36 -21.10 6.07 3.70
C ILE A 36 -20.47 5.81 5.07
N GLY A 37 -20.50 6.82 5.95
CA GLY A 37 -20.15 6.68 7.36
C GLY A 37 -18.65 6.56 7.67
N ARG A 38 -17.74 6.76 6.72
CA ARG A 38 -16.27 6.62 6.95
C ARG A 38 -15.50 7.95 7.00
N GLU A 39 -16.21 9.06 7.19
CA GLU A 39 -15.62 10.40 7.16
C GLU A 39 -14.52 10.59 8.20
N ASP A 40 -14.73 10.11 9.43
CA ASP A 40 -13.75 10.26 10.52
C ASP A 40 -12.46 9.50 10.24
N GLU A 41 -12.56 8.28 9.72
CA GLU A 41 -11.40 7.46 9.36
C GLU A 41 -10.65 8.06 8.17
N ILE A 42 -11.36 8.51 7.13
CA ILE A 42 -10.76 9.20 5.97
C ILE A 42 -10.05 10.48 6.43
N ASN A 43 -10.69 11.30 7.27
CA ASN A 43 -10.09 12.51 7.85
C ASN A 43 -8.83 12.20 8.66
N ARG A 44 -8.82 11.08 9.39
CA ARG A 44 -7.65 10.64 10.16
C ARG A 44 -6.52 10.16 9.26
N VAL A 45 -6.82 9.48 8.15
CA VAL A 45 -5.84 9.11 7.11
C VAL A 45 -5.21 10.37 6.51
N ILE A 46 -6.03 11.35 6.09
CA ILE A 46 -5.59 12.66 5.56
C ILE A 46 -4.64 13.35 6.55
N ARG A 47 -5.02 13.40 7.83
CA ARG A 47 -4.23 14.03 8.89
C ARG A 47 -2.88 13.34 9.09
N ILE A 48 -2.82 12.01 8.95
CA ILE A 48 -1.56 11.26 9.08
C ILE A 48 -0.67 11.51 7.87
N LEU A 49 -1.20 11.36 6.65
CA LEU A 49 -0.46 11.58 5.40
C LEU A 49 0.12 13.00 5.31
N SER A 50 -0.54 13.98 5.93
CA SER A 50 -0.10 15.38 5.93
C SER A 50 1.04 15.71 6.90
N ARG A 51 1.52 14.73 7.68
CA ARG A 51 2.63 14.96 8.62
C ARG A 51 3.99 14.92 7.90
N LYS A 52 4.95 15.65 8.46
CA LYS A 52 6.36 15.60 8.01
C LYS A 52 7.03 14.26 8.32
N THR A 53 6.63 13.61 9.42
CA THR A 53 7.16 12.31 9.85
C THR A 53 6.01 11.43 10.35
N LYS A 54 6.20 10.11 10.32
CA LYS A 54 5.18 9.12 10.69
C LYS A 54 3.88 9.26 9.88
N ASN A 55 4.05 9.48 8.58
CA ASN A 55 2.98 9.78 7.63
C ASN A 55 2.48 8.55 6.86
N ASN A 56 2.86 7.35 7.26
CA ASN A 56 2.33 6.09 6.72
C ASN A 56 1.21 5.56 7.63
N PRO A 57 -0.08 5.76 7.29
CA PRO A 57 -1.19 5.22 8.06
C PRO A 57 -1.28 3.70 7.90
N VAL A 58 -1.67 3.03 8.97
CA VAL A 58 -1.98 1.59 8.99
C VAL A 58 -3.41 1.44 9.51
N LEU A 59 -4.29 0.95 8.63
CA LEU A 59 -5.69 0.65 8.89
C LEU A 59 -5.79 -0.75 9.51
N ILE A 60 -6.20 -0.83 10.76
CA ILE A 60 -6.30 -2.08 11.51
C ILE A 60 -7.74 -2.33 11.89
N GLY A 61 -8.28 -3.49 11.55
CA GLY A 61 -9.65 -3.87 11.88
C GLY A 61 -9.95 -5.30 11.49
N GLU A 62 -11.15 -5.79 11.73
CA GLU A 62 -11.56 -7.14 11.31
C GLU A 62 -11.61 -7.24 9.76
N PRO A 63 -11.49 -8.45 9.18
CA PRO A 63 -11.79 -8.66 7.77
C PRO A 63 -13.20 -8.17 7.40
N GLY A 64 -13.35 -7.57 6.21
CA GLY A 64 -14.65 -7.13 5.70
C GLY A 64 -15.22 -5.84 6.31
N VAL A 65 -14.50 -5.16 7.22
CA VAL A 65 -14.96 -3.86 7.78
C VAL A 65 -14.88 -2.69 6.78
N GLY A 66 -14.37 -2.91 5.57
CA GLY A 66 -14.27 -1.86 4.53
C GLY A 66 -13.03 -0.97 4.67
N LYS A 67 -11.86 -1.56 4.93
CA LYS A 67 -10.59 -0.81 4.96
C LYS A 67 -10.23 -0.25 3.59
N THR A 68 -10.41 -1.03 2.53
CA THR A 68 -10.27 -0.62 1.13
C THR A 68 -11.18 0.56 0.81
N ALA A 69 -12.43 0.51 1.27
CA ALA A 69 -13.42 1.58 1.07
C ALA A 69 -12.97 2.93 1.66
N ILE A 70 -12.20 2.94 2.75
CA ILE A 70 -11.60 4.16 3.32
C ILE A 70 -10.57 4.76 2.35
N VAL A 71 -9.76 3.91 1.71
CA VAL A 71 -8.73 4.36 0.75
C VAL A 71 -9.36 4.81 -0.56
N GLU A 72 -10.41 4.13 -1.02
CA GLU A 72 -11.22 4.55 -2.16
C GLU A 72 -11.90 5.90 -1.89
N GLY A 73 -12.46 6.10 -0.69
CA GLY A 73 -13.00 7.38 -0.25
C GLY A 73 -11.95 8.50 -0.21
N LEU A 74 -10.72 8.18 0.22
CA LEU A 74 -9.60 9.12 0.11
C LEU A 74 -9.32 9.50 -1.35
N ALA A 75 -9.29 8.53 -2.28
CA ALA A 75 -9.09 8.81 -3.70
C ALA A 75 -10.19 9.71 -4.26
N GLN A 76 -11.46 9.47 -3.90
CA GLN A 76 -12.58 10.35 -4.25
C GLN A 76 -12.38 11.77 -3.72
N ARG A 77 -11.92 11.94 -2.48
CA ARG A 77 -11.67 13.27 -1.90
C ARG A 77 -10.51 14.00 -2.57
N ILE A 78 -9.44 13.30 -2.95
CA ILE A 78 -8.34 13.90 -3.73
C ILE A 78 -8.86 14.40 -5.07
N VAL A 79 -9.65 13.61 -5.79
CA VAL A 79 -10.24 14.00 -7.09
C VAL A 79 -11.19 15.19 -6.95
N LYS A 80 -12.00 15.22 -5.90
CA LYS A 80 -12.90 16.34 -5.60
C LYS A 80 -12.16 17.61 -5.13
N GLY A 81 -10.88 17.51 -4.78
CA GLY A 81 -10.10 18.62 -4.21
C GLY A 81 -10.42 18.93 -2.74
N ASP A 82 -11.21 18.09 -2.07
CA ASP A 82 -11.57 18.24 -0.66
C ASP A 82 -10.48 17.65 0.26
N ILE A 83 -9.25 18.15 0.09
CA ILE A 83 -8.06 17.74 0.84
C ILE A 83 -7.11 18.94 1.06
N PRO A 84 -6.20 18.85 2.05
CA PRO A 84 -5.14 19.84 2.24
C PRO A 84 -4.23 19.97 1.01
N SER A 85 -3.68 21.17 0.77
CA SER A 85 -2.84 21.47 -0.41
C SER A 85 -1.66 20.52 -0.61
N ASN A 86 -1.05 20.03 0.47
CA ASN A 86 0.05 19.09 0.42
C ASN A 86 -0.33 17.68 -0.08
N LEU A 87 -1.63 17.35 -0.15
CA LEU A 87 -2.14 16.11 -0.73
C LEU A 87 -2.80 16.34 -2.09
N GLN A 88 -2.89 17.59 -2.57
CA GLN A 88 -3.40 17.88 -3.91
C GLN A 88 -2.53 17.19 -4.96
N ASN A 89 -3.18 16.71 -6.01
CA ASN A 89 -2.55 16.05 -7.15
C ASN A 89 -1.82 14.73 -6.85
N LYS A 90 -1.86 14.25 -5.61
CA LYS A 90 -1.32 12.92 -5.29
C LYS A 90 -2.14 11.82 -5.95
N THR A 91 -1.47 10.80 -6.43
CA THR A 91 -2.13 9.63 -7.04
C THR A 91 -2.01 8.43 -6.12
N ILE A 92 -3.13 7.78 -5.83
CA ILE A 92 -3.17 6.54 -5.07
C ILE A 92 -3.12 5.36 -6.04
N TYR A 93 -2.14 4.50 -5.83
CA TYR A 93 -1.99 3.24 -6.53
C TYR A 93 -2.21 2.10 -5.55
N GLU A 94 -3.18 1.24 -5.81
CA GLU A 94 -3.38 -0.01 -5.08
C GLU A 94 -2.54 -1.12 -5.71
N LEU A 95 -1.74 -1.81 -4.91
CA LEU A 95 -0.91 -2.91 -5.38
C LEU A 95 -1.77 -4.13 -5.74
N ASP A 96 -1.64 -4.63 -6.97
CA ASP A 96 -2.32 -5.84 -7.41
C ASP A 96 -1.43 -7.06 -7.16
N MET A 97 -1.71 -7.74 -6.04
CA MET A 97 -1.00 -8.98 -5.69
C MET A 97 -1.20 -10.08 -6.72
N GLY A 98 -2.38 -10.17 -7.33
CA GLY A 98 -2.66 -11.15 -8.39
C GLY A 98 -1.77 -10.92 -9.61
N ALA A 99 -1.65 -9.68 -10.06
CA ALA A 99 -0.81 -9.31 -11.20
C ALA A 99 0.69 -9.53 -10.93
N LEU A 100 1.15 -9.28 -9.71
CA LEU A 100 2.54 -9.53 -9.33
C LEU A 100 2.89 -11.02 -9.39
N ILE A 101 1.97 -11.88 -8.94
CA ILE A 101 2.15 -13.34 -8.86
C ILE A 101 1.88 -14.00 -10.22
N ALA A 102 0.96 -13.46 -11.01
CA ALA A 102 0.54 -14.04 -12.29
C ALA A 102 1.73 -14.20 -13.24
N GLY A 103 1.98 -15.45 -13.65
CA GLY A 103 3.08 -15.78 -14.55
C GLY A 103 4.48 -15.61 -13.95
N ALA A 104 4.62 -15.39 -12.63
CA ALA A 104 5.90 -15.50 -11.95
C ALA A 104 6.20 -17.00 -11.75
N LYS A 105 7.23 -17.50 -12.44
CA LYS A 105 7.63 -18.93 -12.34
C LYS A 105 8.55 -19.19 -11.14
N PHE A 106 9.20 -18.14 -10.67
CA PHE A 106 10.16 -18.17 -9.57
C PHE A 106 9.90 -16.99 -8.61
N GLN A 107 10.21 -17.17 -7.32
CA GLN A 107 10.04 -16.13 -6.30
C GLN A 107 10.81 -14.83 -6.64
N GLY A 108 11.99 -14.96 -7.27
CA GLY A 108 12.77 -13.80 -7.71
C GLY A 108 12.05 -12.88 -8.70
N GLU A 109 11.22 -13.43 -9.59
CA GLU A 109 10.46 -12.61 -10.55
C GLU A 109 9.39 -11.75 -9.85
N PHE A 110 8.74 -12.29 -8.82
CA PHE A 110 7.81 -11.53 -7.98
C PHE A 110 8.54 -10.37 -7.28
N GLU A 111 9.68 -10.67 -6.65
CA GLU A 111 10.49 -9.66 -5.96
C GLU A 111 10.96 -8.55 -6.90
N GLU A 112 11.40 -8.90 -8.12
CA GLU A 112 11.81 -7.93 -9.14
C GLU A 112 10.66 -7.02 -9.58
N ARG A 113 9.45 -7.57 -9.77
CA ARG A 113 8.26 -6.79 -10.12
C ARG A 113 7.86 -5.86 -8.99
N LEU A 114 7.82 -6.35 -7.76
CA LEU A 114 7.52 -5.54 -6.58
C LEU A 114 8.57 -4.43 -6.40
N LYS A 115 9.85 -4.75 -6.56
CA LYS A 115 10.95 -3.78 -6.53
C LYS A 115 10.78 -2.71 -7.59
N ALA A 116 10.36 -3.07 -8.81
CA ALA A 116 10.09 -2.09 -9.86
C ALA A 116 8.96 -1.12 -9.47
N VAL A 117 7.86 -1.63 -8.91
CA VAL A 117 6.74 -0.79 -8.41
C VAL A 117 7.23 0.17 -7.33
N MET A 118 7.93 -0.36 -6.32
CA MET A 118 8.47 0.45 -5.22
C MET A 118 9.45 1.52 -5.70
N ASN A 119 10.31 1.20 -6.66
CA ASN A 119 11.22 2.18 -7.25
C ASN A 119 10.45 3.30 -7.96
N LYS A 120 9.38 2.99 -8.70
CA LYS A 120 8.54 4.02 -9.34
C LYS A 120 7.85 4.92 -8.34
N VAL A 121 7.35 4.37 -7.24
CA VAL A 121 6.77 5.15 -6.15
C VAL A 121 7.84 6.06 -5.51
N LYS A 122 9.05 5.54 -5.27
CA LYS A 122 10.16 6.33 -4.74
C LYS A 122 10.60 7.46 -5.69
N GLU A 123 10.74 7.16 -6.99
CA GLU A 123 11.11 8.11 -8.03
C GLU A 123 10.10 9.25 -8.19
N SER A 124 8.84 9.03 -7.80
CA SER A 124 7.79 10.05 -7.81
C SER A 124 7.99 11.19 -6.80
N ASN A 125 8.99 11.08 -5.91
CA ASN A 125 9.28 12.09 -4.88
C ASN A 125 8.06 12.46 -4.00
N GLY A 126 7.20 11.47 -3.74
CA GLY A 126 6.03 11.60 -2.87
C GLY A 126 4.74 11.97 -3.60
N ASP A 127 4.73 12.09 -4.92
CA ASP A 127 3.49 12.29 -5.69
C ASP A 127 2.59 11.05 -5.69
N PHE A 128 3.18 9.86 -5.51
CA PHE A 128 2.44 8.60 -5.46
C PHE A 128 2.31 8.09 -4.03
N ILE A 129 1.09 7.67 -3.68
CA ILE A 129 0.77 6.95 -2.45
C ILE A 129 0.49 5.50 -2.84
N LEU A 130 1.25 4.56 -2.29
CA LEU A 130 1.03 3.13 -2.51
C LEU A 130 0.09 2.57 -1.46
N PHE A 131 -1.07 2.07 -1.86
CA PHE A 131 -1.94 1.26 -0.99
C PHE A 131 -1.57 -0.22 -1.15
N ILE A 132 -1.33 -0.88 -0.02
CA ILE A 132 -1.06 -2.31 0.04
C ILE A 132 -2.10 -2.90 0.98
N ASP A 133 -3.02 -3.68 0.41
CA ASP A 133 -3.89 -4.52 1.22
C ASP A 133 -3.06 -5.71 1.70
N GLU A 134 -3.03 -5.91 3.01
CA GLU A 134 -2.33 -7.01 3.67
C GLU A 134 -0.80 -7.02 3.47
N LEU A 135 -0.11 -5.92 3.83
CA LEU A 135 1.36 -5.82 3.75
C LEU A 135 2.11 -6.99 4.41
N HIS A 136 1.52 -7.61 5.42
CA HIS A 136 2.07 -8.76 6.12
C HIS A 136 2.30 -9.98 5.20
N LEU A 137 1.51 -10.15 4.13
CA LEU A 137 1.69 -11.21 3.13
C LEU A 137 3.01 -11.07 2.37
N ILE A 138 3.43 -9.83 2.14
CA ILE A 138 4.64 -9.49 1.39
C ILE A 138 5.89 -9.60 2.29
N ILE A 139 5.72 -9.39 3.60
CA ILE A 139 6.83 -9.31 4.56
C ILE A 139 7.18 -10.67 5.18
N GLY A 140 6.54 -11.76 4.75
CA GLY A 140 7.00 -13.12 5.02
C GLY A 140 7.22 -13.39 6.52
N ALA A 141 6.15 -13.75 7.23
CA ALA A 141 6.28 -14.44 8.51
C ALA A 141 6.86 -15.85 8.25
N GLY A 142 8.18 -15.94 8.08
CA GLY A 142 8.87 -17.16 7.69
C GLY A 142 8.35 -18.38 8.43
N LYS A 143 7.78 -19.34 7.69
CA LYS A 143 7.59 -20.75 8.10
C LYS A 143 6.94 -21.68 7.07
N THR A 144 6.59 -21.23 5.87
CA THR A 144 6.15 -22.14 4.81
C THR A 144 7.12 -22.06 3.63
N GLN A 145 7.69 -23.21 3.24
CA GLN A 145 8.41 -23.36 1.97
C GLN A 145 7.49 -22.84 0.84
N GLY A 146 7.79 -21.65 0.32
CA GLY A 146 6.95 -20.97 -0.68
C GLY A 146 6.50 -19.55 -0.32
N SER A 147 6.69 -19.07 0.92
CA SER A 147 6.30 -17.69 1.28
C SER A 147 7.15 -16.66 0.54
N MET A 148 6.50 -15.69 -0.12
CA MET A 148 7.14 -14.52 -0.72
C MET A 148 7.71 -13.64 0.40
N ASP A 149 9.03 -13.52 0.49
CA ASP A 149 9.70 -12.70 1.51
C ASP A 149 10.40 -11.50 0.87
N ALA A 150 9.63 -10.44 0.63
CA ALA A 150 10.18 -9.16 0.19
C ALA A 150 10.54 -8.23 1.37
N SER A 151 10.67 -8.77 2.59
CA SER A 151 10.95 -7.97 3.77
C SER A 151 12.30 -7.24 3.68
N ASN A 152 13.29 -7.83 3.01
CA ASN A 152 14.60 -7.21 2.77
C ASN A 152 14.53 -5.99 1.83
N LEU A 153 13.52 -5.94 0.94
CA LEU A 153 13.27 -4.80 0.07
C LEU A 153 12.51 -3.69 0.80
N LEU A 154 11.48 -4.05 1.57
CA LEU A 154 10.57 -3.11 2.22
C LEU A 154 11.19 -2.43 3.45
N LYS A 155 11.92 -3.17 4.29
CA LYS A 155 12.48 -2.65 5.56
C LYS A 155 13.33 -1.40 5.38
N PRO A 156 14.31 -1.33 4.44
CA PRO A 156 15.13 -0.14 4.27
C PRO A 156 14.34 1.07 3.77
N MET A 157 13.34 0.86 2.91
CA MET A 157 12.51 1.94 2.36
C MET A 157 11.59 2.53 3.43
N LEU A 158 10.97 1.66 4.25
CA LEU A 158 10.16 2.07 5.40
C LEU A 158 10.99 2.80 6.46
N ALA A 159 12.22 2.33 6.74
CA ALA A 159 13.10 2.94 7.73
C ALA A 159 13.64 4.31 7.32
N ARG A 160 13.82 4.54 6.00
CA ARG A 160 14.25 5.85 5.48
C ARG A 160 13.09 6.83 5.27
N GLY A 161 11.86 6.34 5.24
CA GLY A 161 10.69 7.15 4.88
C GLY A 161 10.62 7.45 3.38
N ASP A 162 11.34 6.67 2.55
CA ASP A 162 11.34 6.81 1.09
C ASP A 162 10.01 6.34 0.46
N LEU A 163 9.22 5.59 1.22
CA LEU A 163 7.95 5.01 0.78
C LEU A 163 6.79 5.73 1.46
N HIS A 164 5.93 6.34 0.65
CA HIS A 164 4.60 6.80 1.06
C HIS A 164 3.59 5.72 0.78
N CYS A 165 3.05 5.14 1.84
CA CYS A 165 2.09 4.06 1.72
C CYS A 165 0.97 4.11 2.76
N ILE A 166 -0.14 3.49 2.40
CA ILE A 166 -1.25 3.13 3.29
C ILE A 166 -1.24 1.61 3.36
N ASP A 167 -1.29 1.05 4.57
CA ASP A 167 -1.39 -0.39 4.79
C ASP A 167 -2.75 -0.72 5.41
N ALA A 168 -3.34 -1.86 5.05
CA ALA A 168 -4.54 -2.40 5.66
C ALA A 168 -4.28 -3.84 6.13
N THR A 169 -4.56 -4.13 7.40
CA THR A 169 -4.23 -5.44 7.99
C THR A 169 -5.15 -5.75 9.17
N THR A 170 -5.34 -7.02 9.52
CA THR A 170 -6.07 -7.40 10.74
C THR A 170 -5.27 -7.14 12.01
N LEU A 171 -5.93 -7.22 13.16
CA LEU A 171 -5.25 -7.00 14.45
C LEU A 171 -4.16 -8.05 14.71
N ASP A 172 -4.45 -9.31 14.39
CA ASP A 172 -3.54 -10.43 14.63
C ASP A 172 -2.33 -10.40 13.68
N GLU A 173 -2.58 -10.10 12.41
CA GLU A 173 -1.53 -9.88 11.41
C GLU A 173 -0.64 -8.69 11.78
N HIS A 174 -1.24 -7.56 12.20
CA HIS A 174 -0.50 -6.39 12.64
C HIS A 174 0.42 -6.72 13.82
N ARG A 175 -0.05 -7.53 14.78
CA ARG A 175 0.78 -7.98 15.92
C ARG A 175 1.95 -8.84 15.47
N LEU A 176 1.71 -9.79 14.57
CA LEU A 176 2.74 -10.65 14.00
C LEU A 176 3.77 -9.83 13.22
N TYR A 177 3.31 -8.95 12.34
CA TYR A 177 4.11 -8.01 11.55
C TYR A 177 5.01 -7.13 12.43
N ILE A 178 4.44 -6.46 13.45
CA ILE A 178 5.24 -5.62 14.37
C ILE A 178 6.24 -6.46 15.15
N ARG A 179 5.90 -7.68 15.57
CA ARG A 179 6.84 -8.57 16.27
C ARG A 179 8.04 -8.90 15.39
N LEU A 180 7.81 -9.27 14.14
CA LEU A 180 8.88 -9.59 13.17
C LEU A 180 9.78 -8.39 12.90
N LEU A 181 9.19 -7.20 12.78
CA LEU A 181 9.96 -5.97 12.57
C LEU A 181 10.70 -5.51 13.82
N ALA A 182 10.12 -5.67 15.02
CA ALA A 182 10.76 -5.25 16.27
C ALA A 182 12.07 -6.03 16.53
N LEU A 183 12.13 -7.29 16.10
CA LEU A 183 13.34 -8.11 16.15
C LEU A 183 14.44 -7.61 15.20
N LEU A 184 14.07 -6.91 14.13
CA LEU A 184 14.97 -6.56 13.02
C LEU A 184 15.28 -5.05 12.96
N VAL A 185 14.38 -4.19 13.44
CA VAL A 185 14.50 -2.73 13.42
C VAL A 185 13.88 -2.16 14.71
N LYS A 186 14.72 -1.94 15.75
CA LYS A 186 14.32 -1.37 17.05
C LYS A 186 13.55 -0.02 16.96
N LYS A 187 13.60 0.67 15.81
CA LYS A 187 13.06 2.01 15.58
C LYS A 187 11.78 2.07 14.74
N LEU A 188 11.17 0.96 14.35
CA LEU A 188 10.09 1.00 13.33
C LEU A 188 8.76 1.59 13.81
N GLN A 189 8.48 1.59 15.12
CA GLN A 189 7.37 2.35 15.73
C GLN A 189 7.45 3.87 15.44
N ILE A 190 8.57 4.35 14.90
CA ILE A 190 8.79 5.74 14.57
C ILE A 190 8.15 6.12 13.22
N PHE A 191 7.69 5.20 12.35
CA PHE A 191 7.29 5.58 10.98
C PHE A 191 5.82 5.38 10.60
N VAL A 192 5.05 4.65 11.41
CA VAL A 192 3.65 4.32 11.09
C VAL A 192 2.68 4.85 12.14
N LYS A 193 1.44 5.15 11.73
CA LYS A 193 0.35 5.58 12.63
C LYS A 193 -0.88 4.72 12.44
N LYS A 194 -1.33 4.10 13.54
CA LYS A 194 -2.47 3.18 13.54
C LYS A 194 -3.80 3.93 13.53
N ILE A 195 -4.75 3.38 12.78
CA ILE A 195 -6.16 3.71 12.83
C ILE A 195 -6.89 2.40 13.10
N LEU A 196 -7.65 2.34 14.20
CA LEU A 196 -8.51 1.20 14.48
C LEU A 196 -9.84 1.42 13.75
N ILE A 197 -10.28 0.41 13.01
CA ILE A 197 -11.50 0.41 12.22
C ILE A 197 -12.45 -0.61 12.83
N GLU A 198 -13.59 -0.11 13.28
CA GLU A 198 -14.65 -0.93 13.85
C GLU A 198 -15.78 -1.12 12.83
N LYS A 199 -16.63 -2.12 13.08
CA LYS A 199 -17.85 -2.29 12.29
C LYS A 199 -18.73 -1.07 12.48
N TYR A 200 -19.29 -0.57 11.38
CA TYR A 200 -20.25 0.51 11.45
C TYR A 200 -21.57 -0.05 11.97
N ASN A 201 -21.98 0.35 13.17
CA ASN A 201 -23.29 0.03 13.71
C ASN A 201 -24.26 1.07 13.17
N PHE A 202 -25.11 0.69 12.22
CA PHE A 202 -26.29 1.47 11.88
C PHE A 202 -27.25 1.37 13.07
N ASN A 203 -27.27 2.40 13.91
CA ASN A 203 -28.35 2.62 14.88
C ASN A 203 -29.49 3.37 14.21
#